data_AF-A0A3R7FFP0-F1
#
_entry.id   AF-A0A3R7FFP0-F1
#
_cell.length_a   1.000
_cell.length_b   1.000
_cell.length_c   1.000
_cell.angle_alpha   90.00
_cell.angle_beta   90.00
_cell.angle_gamma   90.00
#
_symmetry.space_group_name_H-M   'P 1'
#
loop_
_entity.id
_entity.type
_entity.pdbx_description
1 polymer ?
#
loop_
_entity_poly.entity_id
_entity_poly.type
_entity_poly.pdbx_seq_one_letter_code
_entity_poly.pdbx_strand_id
1 'polypeptide(L)'
;MAQTAFASVKLPNALVEQARQAAQPMRRSVASQIEYWATLGQIVEHTGLSVQEARTAIEQYEAAAERSSATAPASVDALTARLLAAQARGSLAERVREVVQGNQARARTA
;
A
#
# COMPACT_ATOMS: atom_id res chain seq x y z
N MET A 1 29.60 -29.12 -6.83
CA MET A 1 28.64 -28.75 -5.76
C MET A 1 28.99 -27.34 -5.32
N ALA A 2 28.11 -26.36 -5.53
CA ALA A 2 28.38 -24.99 -5.12
C ALA A 2 28.32 -24.94 -3.58
N GLN A 3 29.48 -24.81 -2.93
CA GLN A 3 29.55 -24.49 -1.51
C GLN A 3 28.99 -23.08 -1.34
N THR A 4 27.78 -22.94 -0.80
CA THR A 4 27.32 -21.66 -0.25
C THR A 4 28.26 -21.31 0.90
N ALA A 5 29.24 -20.46 0.63
CA ALA A 5 30.17 -19.96 1.63
C ALA A 5 29.42 -19.00 2.55
N PHE A 6 28.99 -19.50 3.71
CA PHE A 6 28.43 -18.65 4.76
C PHE A 6 29.54 -17.72 5.28
N ALA A 7 29.30 -16.41 5.23
CA ALA A 7 30.18 -15.40 5.82
C ALA A 7 29.56 -14.87 7.11
N SER A 8 30.36 -14.76 8.18
CA SER A 8 29.94 -14.13 9.42
C SER A 8 30.26 -12.64 9.39
N VAL A 9 29.25 -11.80 9.60
CA VAL A 9 29.37 -10.34 9.58
C VAL A 9 28.97 -9.80 10.95
N LYS A 10 29.77 -8.90 11.51
CA LYS A 10 29.41 -8.19 12.75
C LYS A 10 28.44 -7.06 12.41
N LEU A 11 27.25 -7.12 13.00
CA LEU A 11 26.19 -6.12 12.82
C LEU A 11 25.87 -5.43 14.16
N PRO A 12 25.46 -4.15 14.15
CA PRO A 12 25.00 -3.49 15.36
C PRO A 12 23.78 -4.19 15.97
N ASN A 13 23.75 -4.34 17.29
CA ASN A 13 22.63 -5.00 17.99
C ASN A 13 21.26 -4.37 17.68
N ALA A 14 21.21 -3.05 17.55
CA ALA A 14 19.97 -2.34 17.22
C ALA A 14 19.37 -2.81 15.88
N LEU A 15 20.20 -3.00 14.85
CA LEU A 15 19.77 -3.48 13.55
C LEU A 15 19.28 -4.93 13.62
N VAL A 16 19.96 -5.77 14.39
CA VAL A 16 19.57 -7.17 14.59
C VAL A 16 18.20 -7.28 15.28
N GLU A 17 17.93 -6.43 16.28
CA GLU A 17 16.64 -6.42 16.95
C GLU A 17 15.51 -5.87 16.08
N GLN A 18 15.77 -4.84 15.28
CA GLN A 18 14.81 -4.38 14.27
C GLN A 18 14.46 -5.49 13.26
N ALA A 19 15.48 -6.19 12.76
CA ALA A 19 15.27 -7.31 11.85
C ALA A 19 14.47 -8.44 12.51
N ARG A 20 14.72 -8.74 13.79
CA ARG A 20 13.95 -9.72 14.57
C ARG A 20 12.47 -9.35 14.64
N GLN A 21 12.16 -8.09 14.99
CA GLN A 21 10.78 -7.61 15.09
C GLN A 21 10.07 -7.66 13.73
N ALA A 22 10.74 -7.20 12.66
CA ALA A 22 10.19 -7.21 11.31
C ALA A 22 9.99 -8.62 10.74
N ALA A 23 10.80 -9.60 11.18
CA ALA A 23 10.72 -10.98 10.71
C ALA A 23 9.55 -11.77 11.33
N GLN A 24 9.11 -11.41 12.55
CA GLN A 24 8.09 -12.16 13.31
C GLN A 24 6.77 -12.36 12.56
N PRO A 25 6.14 -11.32 11.97
CA PRO A 25 4.84 -11.46 11.30
C PRO A 25 4.91 -12.42 10.10
N MET A 26 6.05 -12.45 9.42
CA MET A 26 6.27 -13.26 8.23
C MET A 26 6.92 -14.61 8.53
N ARG A 27 7.17 -14.93 9.81
CA ARG A 27 7.88 -16.14 10.28
C ARG A 27 9.22 -16.36 9.56
N ARG A 28 9.93 -15.28 9.26
CA ARG A 28 11.24 -15.30 8.58
C ARG A 28 12.37 -15.42 9.60
N SER A 29 13.54 -15.87 9.15
CA SER A 29 14.75 -15.76 9.96
C SER A 29 15.27 -14.31 9.96
N VAL A 30 16.04 -13.93 10.98
CA VAL A 30 16.69 -12.61 11.04
C VAL A 30 17.62 -12.40 9.84
N ALA A 31 18.37 -13.43 9.45
CA ALA A 31 19.24 -13.38 8.28
C ALA A 31 18.44 -13.13 6.99
N SER A 32 17.34 -13.86 6.79
CA SER A 32 16.46 -13.69 5.63
C SER A 32 15.80 -12.31 5.60
N GLN A 33 15.50 -11.73 6.76
CA GLN A 33 14.95 -10.38 6.84
C GLN A 33 15.98 -9.31 6.45
N ILE A 34 17.23 -9.48 6.85
CA ILE A 34 18.34 -8.58 6.49
C ILE A 34 18.64 -8.69 4.98
N GLU A 35 18.66 -9.92 4.43
CA GLU A 35 18.82 -10.17 3.00
C GLU A 35 17.71 -9.52 2.17
N TYR A 36 16.46 -9.61 2.66
CA TYR A 36 15.33 -8.94 2.03
C TYR A 36 15.50 -7.41 1.98
N TRP A 37 15.89 -6.78 3.09
CA TRP A 37 16.16 -5.34 3.10
C TRP A 37 17.31 -4.94 2.17
N ALA A 38 18.39 -5.72 2.14
CA ALA A 38 19.50 -5.48 1.23
C ALA A 38 19.06 -5.56 -0.24
N THR A 39 18.24 -6.56 -0.58
CA THR A 39 17.68 -6.74 -1.94
C THR A 39 16.79 -5.56 -2.33
N LEU A 40 15.93 -5.10 -1.42
CA LEU A 40 15.12 -3.90 -1.66
C LEU A 40 15.98 -2.67 -1.89
N GLY A 41 17.03 -2.46 -1.08
CA GLY A 41 17.95 -1.34 -1.25
C GLY A 41 18.62 -1.36 -2.63
N GLN A 42 19.11 -2.53 -3.06
CA GLN A 42 19.70 -2.70 -4.39
C GLN A 42 18.71 -2.40 -5.52
N ILE A 43 17.46 -2.88 -5.41
CA ILE A 43 16.42 -2.59 -6.41
C ILE A 43 16.15 -1.08 -6.47
N VAL A 44 16.03 -0.41 -5.33
CA VAL A 44 15.82 1.04 -5.27
C VAL A 44 16.96 1.80 -5.93
N GLU A 45 18.22 1.43 -5.65
CA GLU A 45 19.40 2.03 -6.29
C GLU A 45 19.44 1.78 -7.81
N HIS A 46 19.16 0.55 -8.25
CA HIS A 46 19.19 0.18 -9.67
C HIS A 46 18.04 0.75 -10.49
N THR A 47 16.86 0.89 -9.89
CA THR A 47 15.68 1.47 -10.55
C THR A 47 15.75 2.99 -10.63
N GLY A 48 16.75 3.61 -9.98
CA GLY A 48 16.88 5.06 -9.93
C GLY A 48 15.73 5.72 -9.17
N LEU A 49 14.97 4.95 -8.39
CA LEU A 49 13.91 5.48 -7.54
C LEU A 49 14.59 6.26 -6.42
N SER A 50 14.60 7.58 -6.53
CA SER A 50 15.17 8.40 -5.49
C SER A 50 14.39 8.18 -4.19
N VAL A 51 15.09 8.23 -3.05
CA VAL A 51 14.45 8.16 -1.73
C VAL A 51 13.29 9.16 -1.61
N GLN A 52 13.39 10.28 -2.32
CA GLN A 52 12.37 11.31 -2.41
C GLN A 52 11.10 10.84 -3.15
N GLU A 53 11.23 10.11 -4.25
CA GLU A 53 10.09 9.56 -4.99
C GLU A 53 9.38 8.46 -4.19
N ALA A 54 10.13 7.59 -3.50
CA ALA A 54 9.56 6.60 -2.60
C ALA A 54 8.79 7.25 -1.44
N ARG A 55 9.39 8.25 -0.78
CA ARG A 55 8.74 9.04 0.28
C ARG A 55 7.48 9.72 -0.24
N THR A 56 7.55 10.34 -1.42
CA THR A 56 6.43 11.03 -2.04
C THR A 56 5.29 10.06 -2.36
N ALA A 57 5.60 8.85 -2.84
CA ALA A 57 4.59 7.82 -3.10
C ALA A 57 3.89 7.35 -1.80
N ILE A 58 4.65 7.20 -0.71
CA ILE A 58 4.11 6.84 0.61
C ILE A 58 3.22 7.97 1.15
N GLU A 59 3.69 9.22 1.13
CA GLU A 59 2.93 10.39 1.59
C GLU A 59 1.63 10.57 0.80
N GLN A 60 1.66 10.34 -0.52
CA GLN A 60 0.46 10.39 -1.36
C GLN A 60 -0.54 9.29 -1.01
N TYR A 61 -0.06 8.06 -0.76
CA TYR A 61 -0.91 6.95 -0.36
C TYR A 61 -1.55 7.20 1.01
N GLU A 62 -0.77 7.65 1.99
CA GLU A 62 -1.27 8.00 3.33
C GLU A 62 -2.29 9.14 3.27
N ALA A 63 -2.01 10.22 2.54
CA ALA A 63 -2.95 11.32 2.36
C ALA A 63 -4.24 10.89 1.62
N ALA A 64 -4.15 9.91 0.71
CA ALA A 64 -5.34 9.33 0.08
C ALA A 64 -6.15 8.45 1.05
N ALA A 65 -5.48 7.68 1.91
CA ALA A 65 -6.11 6.88 2.96
C ALA A 65 -6.80 7.76 4.00
N GLU A 66 -6.17 8.86 4.43
CA GLU A 66 -6.74 9.84 5.35
C GLU A 66 -7.95 10.59 4.77
N ARG A 67 -7.91 10.98 3.50
CA ARG A 67 -9.09 11.56 2.82
C ARG A 67 -10.23 10.56 2.73
N SER A 68 -9.91 9.29 2.49
CA SER A 68 -10.91 8.23 2.40
C SER A 68 -11.55 7.94 3.76
N SER A 69 -10.76 7.96 4.85
CA SER A 69 -11.27 7.79 6.21
C SER A 69 -12.06 9.01 6.71
N ALA A 70 -11.66 10.23 6.36
CA ALA A 70 -12.38 11.45 6.71
C ALA A 70 -13.76 11.55 6.03
N THR A 71 -13.93 10.92 4.87
CA THR A 71 -15.22 10.88 4.15
C THR A 71 -16.01 9.60 4.44
N ALA A 72 -15.43 8.69 5.23
CA ALA A 72 -16.08 7.45 5.60
C ALA A 72 -17.20 7.75 6.60
N PRO A 73 -18.44 7.31 6.33
CA PRO A 73 -19.55 7.46 7.25
C PRO A 73 -19.26 6.73 8.56
N ALA A 74 -19.51 7.43 9.68
CA ALA A 74 -19.18 6.97 11.02
C ALA A 74 -19.91 5.68 11.46
N SER A 75 -20.97 5.27 10.75
CA SER A 75 -21.72 4.04 11.01
C SER A 75 -22.50 3.55 9.78
N VAL A 76 -22.97 2.30 9.85
CA VAL A 76 -23.85 1.68 8.84
C VAL A 76 -25.20 2.40 8.73
N ASP A 77 -25.71 2.95 9.84
CA ASP A 77 -26.94 3.73 9.81
C ASP A 77 -26.75 5.07 9.09
N ALA A 78 -25.60 5.72 9.29
CA ALA A 78 -25.23 6.94 8.56
C ALA A 78 -25.06 6.68 7.06
N LEU A 79 -24.53 5.50 6.69
CA LEU A 79 -24.49 5.02 5.29
C LEU A 79 -25.90 4.89 4.71
N THR A 80 -26.78 4.21 5.44
CA THR A 80 -28.15 3.94 5.00
C THR A 80 -28.94 5.23 4.82
N ALA A 81 -28.84 6.16 5.78
CA ALA A 81 -29.47 7.47 5.70
C ALA A 81 -28.95 8.29 4.50
N ARG A 82 -27.63 8.27 4.26
CA ARG A 82 -27.02 8.95 3.10
C ARG A 82 -27.49 8.34 1.77
N LEU A 83 -27.61 7.02 1.70
CA LEU A 83 -28.11 6.32 0.50
C LEU A 83 -29.56 6.69 0.21
N LEU A 84 -30.44 6.61 1.22
CA LEU A 84 -31.85 6.95 1.08
C LEU A 84 -32.04 8.42 0.67
N ALA A 85 -31.26 9.34 1.25
CA ALA A 85 -31.29 10.74 0.88
C ALA A 85 -30.79 10.99 -0.55
N ALA A 86 -29.77 10.25 -1.00
CA ALA A 86 -29.28 10.32 -2.38
C ALA A 86 -30.26 9.71 -3.40
N GLN A 87 -31.03 8.69 -2.98
CA GLN A 87 -32.10 8.11 -3.79
C GLN A 87 -33.29 9.07 -3.90
N ALA A 88 -33.71 9.70 -2.80
CA ALA A 88 -34.79 10.68 -2.79
C ALA A 88 -34.48 11.93 -3.62
N ARG A 89 -33.21 12.36 -3.65
CA ARG A 89 -32.75 13.50 -4.47
C ARG A 89 -32.45 13.13 -5.93
N GLY A 90 -32.57 11.87 -6.32
CA GLY A 90 -32.23 11.41 -7.68
C GLY A 90 -30.73 11.38 -8.02
N SER A 91 -29.87 11.92 -7.15
CA SER A 91 -28.42 11.98 -7.35
C SER A 91 -27.76 10.60 -7.43
N LEU A 92 -28.37 9.58 -6.81
CA LEU A 92 -27.88 8.19 -6.94
C LEU A 92 -28.03 7.69 -8.38
N ALA A 93 -29.20 7.91 -9.01
CA ALA A 93 -29.46 7.47 -10.38
C ALA A 93 -28.63 8.25 -11.41
N GLU A 94 -28.37 9.53 -11.15
CA GLU A 94 -27.45 10.33 -11.95
C GLU A 94 -26.01 9.79 -11.88
N ARG A 95 -25.51 9.53 -10.67
CA ARG A 95 -24.15 8.99 -10.48
C ARG A 95 -23.98 7.60 -11.10
N VAL A 96 -24.99 6.74 -11.00
CA VAL A 96 -24.97 5.41 -11.64
C VAL A 96 -24.88 5.55 -13.17
N ARG A 97 -25.65 6.45 -13.78
CA ARG A 97 -25.58 6.69 -15.23
C ARG A 97 -24.20 7.17 -15.67
N GLU A 98 -23.60 8.10 -14.92
CA GLU A 98 -22.26 8.61 -15.18
C GLU A 98 -21.20 7.50 -15.13
N VAL A 99 -21.23 6.65 -14.09
CA VAL A 99 -20.29 5.52 -13.95
C VAL A 99 -20.47 4.49 -15.06
N VAL A 100 -21.70 4.16 -15.43
CA VAL A 100 -21.98 3.22 -16.53
C VAL A 100 -21.45 3.77 -17.86
N GLN A 101 -21.69 5.05 -18.16
CA GLN A 101 -21.16 5.68 -19.37
C GLN A 101 -19.62 5.71 -19.38
N GLY A 102 -19.00 6.04 -18.25
CA GLY A 102 -17.53 6.02 -18.11
C GLY A 102 -16.93 4.62 -18.31
N ASN A 103 -17.56 3.59 -17.77
CA ASN A 103 -17.11 2.20 -17.95
C ASN A 103 -17.32 1.71 -19.38
N GLN A 104 -18.43 2.09 -20.03
CA GLN A 104 -18.66 1.77 -21.45
C GLN A 104 -17.63 2.44 -22.36
N ALA A 105 -17.23 3.68 -22.07
CA ALA A 105 -16.18 4.36 -22.82
C ALA A 105 -14.83 3.63 -22.66
N ARG A 106 -14.46 3.26 -21.43
CA ARG A 106 -13.22 2.51 -21.15
C ARG A 106 -13.20 1.14 -21.82
N ALA A 107 -14.33 0.43 -21.83
CA ALA A 107 -14.45 -0.87 -22.47
C ALA A 107 -14.41 -0.82 -24.01
N ARG A 108 -14.66 0.35 -24.62
CA ARG A 108 -14.54 0.55 -26.08
C ARG A 108 -13.13 0.95 -26.51
N THR A 109 -12.33 1.49 -25.60
CA THR A 109 -10.94 1.89 -25.83
C THR A 109 -9.91 0.82 -25.44
N ALA A 110 -10.36 -0.28 -24.81
CA ALA A 110 -9.56 -1.46 -24.49
C ALA A 110 -9.77 -2.54 -25.55
#